data_AF-Q4C179-F1
#
_entry.id   AF-Q4C179-F1
#
_cell.length_a   1.000
_cell.length_b   1.000
_cell.length_c   1.000
_cell.angle_alpha   90.00
_cell.angle_beta   90.00
_cell.angle_gamma   90.00
#
_symmetry.space_group_name_H-M   'P 1'
#
loop_
_entity.id
_entity.type
_entity.pdbx_description
1 polymer ?
#
loop_
_entity_poly.entity_id
_entity_poly.type
_entity_poly.pdbx_seq_one_letter_code
_entity_poly.pdbx_strand_id
1 'polypeptide(L)'
;METVRIPQQPRGNNRRFISTPRYLEKAETGKEGWYVYGAKDKQGIFTVQSLKPRALVQLKPERVELNLQPGQRYIARENWQNTPERKGTFQSILIDTSAQNREQAIKEWKEGDYGLVIHTFGGIGGDNRERISGGTVTGHFSYGVAKVVKDFFTSELQFDIIYYQVYAQNPQGIISGKIDWSAYSGDLQRGWVASRPFSDVIVKLDVLSDLTIANQTLSFGRKLLESIEIMMARYRTGDGTGVSSVTPSTSCVQDSSQALYIAMQKLKQQVISSPELINWLKENPSQVENSLFGQLKQLVQNLNKILVPSGVIRADWQQNAEVLAGVAGGERLTTGETVLSGLRSWRTMLPRRAHDEVSSIFLHNNASLWFLRTNQILGWDETILPLAPTLLFGQIPLFSTAFTRLISALTYPLSPEDWYLSLGLLLIYGLIVLSIGFKLDFLTWKLVDISPKKCFTILQLFFLPAFIEELVFRVLLLPHPFEEVSGIEWLFWVTLSLSLFIAYHPLNALLFYPQGRNLFRKPIFLVFAGLLGIVCAISYAITASLWPPVFIHWLIVVIWLFFLGGEQKLTIN
;
A
#
# COMPACT_ATOMS: atom_id res chain seq x y z
N MET A 1 33.89 -36.75 3.57
CA MET A 1 32.48 -36.61 3.96
C MET A 1 32.46 -36.06 5.37
N GLU A 2 31.96 -34.85 5.59
CA GLU A 2 31.89 -34.24 6.92
C GLU A 2 30.47 -34.38 7.46
N THR A 3 30.33 -34.76 8.74
CA THR A 3 29.01 -34.94 9.37
C THR A 3 28.56 -33.62 10.00
N VAL A 4 27.37 -33.16 9.64
CA VAL A 4 26.76 -31.94 10.17
C VAL A 4 25.48 -32.32 10.94
N ARG A 5 25.27 -31.69 12.10
CA ARG A 5 24.07 -31.89 12.93
C ARG A 5 23.10 -30.73 12.79
N ILE A 6 21.86 -31.01 12.41
CA ILE A 6 20.75 -30.06 12.43
C ILE A 6 19.85 -30.39 13.64
N PRO A 7 19.87 -29.58 14.71
CA PRO A 7 19.14 -29.89 15.93
C PRO A 7 17.63 -29.65 15.80
N GLN A 8 16.83 -30.54 16.40
CA GLN A 8 15.42 -30.25 16.68
C GLN A 8 15.34 -29.19 17.77
N GLN A 9 14.70 -28.07 17.46
CA GLN A 9 14.51 -26.99 18.41
C GLN A 9 13.48 -27.35 19.47
N PRO A 10 13.58 -26.81 20.69
CA PRO A 10 12.56 -26.99 21.71
C PRO A 10 11.24 -26.34 21.27
N ARG A 11 10.12 -26.85 21.79
CA ARG A 11 8.83 -26.19 21.62
C ARG A 11 8.78 -24.93 22.47
N GLY A 12 8.26 -23.83 21.91
CA GLY A 12 7.90 -22.66 22.68
C GLY A 12 6.63 -22.88 23.51
N ASN A 13 6.28 -21.90 24.35
CA ASN A 13 5.07 -21.91 25.19
C ASN A 13 3.77 -22.12 24.38
N ASN A 14 3.83 -21.79 23.10
CA ASN A 14 2.76 -21.82 22.12
C ASN A 14 2.58 -23.23 21.51
N ARG A 15 3.26 -24.25 22.06
CA ARG A 15 3.33 -25.65 21.60
C ARG A 15 3.90 -25.86 20.19
N ARG A 16 4.47 -24.82 19.59
CA ARG A 16 5.07 -24.79 18.26
C ARG A 16 6.58 -24.96 18.33
N PHE A 17 7.14 -25.58 17.31
CA PHE A 17 8.57 -25.44 17.02
C PHE A 17 8.80 -24.13 16.25
N ILE A 18 9.91 -23.44 16.53
CA ILE A 18 10.32 -22.31 15.67
C ILE A 18 10.81 -22.82 14.32
N SER A 19 11.61 -23.88 14.35
CA SER A 19 12.01 -24.66 13.18
C SER A 19 12.11 -26.14 13.53
N THR A 20 12.11 -27.00 12.51
CA THR A 20 12.17 -28.45 12.68
C THR A 20 12.96 -29.08 11.54
N PRO A 21 13.88 -30.03 11.79
CA PRO A 21 14.60 -30.69 10.71
C PRO A 21 13.73 -31.69 9.93
N ARG A 22 12.48 -31.93 10.36
CA ARG A 22 11.58 -32.90 9.72
C ARG A 22 11.38 -32.56 8.24
N TYR A 23 11.59 -33.57 7.39
CA TYR A 23 11.43 -33.49 5.92
C TYR A 23 12.33 -32.47 5.23
N LEU A 24 13.34 -31.94 5.92
CA LEU A 24 14.27 -30.98 5.33
C LEU A 24 15.05 -31.58 4.16
N GLU A 25 15.34 -32.88 4.22
CA GLU A 25 16.01 -33.66 3.16
C GLU A 25 15.15 -33.83 1.90
N LYS A 26 13.83 -33.62 2.01
CA LYS A 26 12.87 -33.70 0.89
C LYS A 26 12.37 -32.32 0.46
N ALA A 27 12.81 -31.25 1.11
CA ALA A 27 12.32 -29.91 0.87
C ALA A 27 12.78 -29.40 -0.50
N GLU A 28 11.84 -28.93 -1.32
CA GLU A 28 12.12 -28.37 -2.65
C GLU A 28 13.14 -27.23 -2.60
N THR A 29 13.04 -26.39 -1.58
CA THR A 29 13.96 -25.27 -1.32
C THR A 29 15.42 -25.69 -1.17
N GLY A 30 15.67 -26.95 -0.83
CA GLY A 30 16.99 -27.50 -0.60
C GLY A 30 17.66 -28.14 -1.81
N LYS A 31 16.99 -28.27 -2.96
CA LYS A 31 17.53 -28.97 -4.14
C LYS A 31 18.83 -28.36 -4.68
N GLU A 32 18.93 -27.03 -4.66
CA GLU A 32 20.12 -26.29 -5.08
C GLU A 32 21.20 -26.21 -3.97
N GLY A 33 20.96 -26.85 -2.83
CA GLY A 33 21.83 -26.83 -1.66
C GLY A 33 21.45 -25.78 -0.60
N TRP A 34 22.15 -25.88 0.52
CA TRP A 34 21.96 -25.04 1.70
C TRP A 34 23.28 -24.38 2.07
N TYR A 35 23.23 -23.08 2.36
CA TYR A 35 24.27 -22.45 3.17
C TYR A 35 24.00 -22.75 4.63
N VAL A 36 24.98 -23.35 5.29
CA VAL A 36 24.90 -23.77 6.70
C VAL A 36 25.77 -22.85 7.55
N TYR A 37 25.18 -22.27 8.59
CA TYR A 37 25.88 -21.44 9.57
C TYR A 37 25.80 -22.12 10.93
N GLY A 38 26.90 -22.10 11.68
CA GLY A 38 26.96 -22.80 12.94
C GLY A 38 28.38 -22.88 13.49
N ALA A 39 28.56 -23.73 14.49
CA ALA A 39 29.83 -23.96 15.15
C ALA A 39 29.97 -25.41 15.58
N LYS A 40 31.21 -25.87 15.79
CA LYS A 40 31.46 -27.19 16.38
C LYS A 40 30.98 -27.23 17.81
N ASP A 41 30.31 -28.31 18.18
CA ASP A 41 29.90 -28.56 19.56
C ASP A 41 31.06 -29.11 20.41
N LYS A 42 30.76 -29.47 21.67
CA LYS A 42 31.73 -30.05 22.60
C LYS A 42 32.32 -31.39 22.10
N GLN A 43 31.66 -32.07 21.17
CA GLN A 43 32.10 -33.32 20.55
C GLN A 43 32.83 -33.09 19.21
N GLY A 44 33.03 -31.82 18.81
CA GLY A 44 33.69 -31.46 17.54
C GLY A 44 32.77 -31.56 16.31
N ILE A 45 31.48 -31.83 16.48
CA ILE A 45 30.51 -31.96 15.38
C ILE A 45 29.96 -30.57 15.04
N PHE A 46 30.05 -30.18 13.76
CA PHE A 46 29.47 -28.91 13.31
C PHE A 46 27.95 -28.95 13.49
N THR A 47 27.44 -28.06 14.35
CA THR A 47 26.03 -27.95 14.70
C THR A 47 25.45 -26.71 14.06
N VAL A 48 24.43 -26.91 13.23
CA VAL A 48 23.76 -25.85 12.49
C VAL A 48 22.94 -24.99 13.44
N GLN A 49 23.12 -23.68 13.29
CA GLN A 49 22.37 -22.63 13.97
C GLN A 49 21.46 -21.88 13.01
N SER A 50 21.83 -21.80 11.72
CA SER A 50 21.01 -21.17 10.69
C SER A 50 21.14 -21.89 9.34
N LEU A 51 20.06 -21.88 8.56
CA LEU A 51 20.00 -22.44 7.22
C LEU A 51 19.47 -21.39 6.24
N LYS A 52 20.18 -21.21 5.13
CA LYS A 52 19.74 -20.38 4.00
C LYS A 52 19.66 -21.24 2.74
N PRO A 53 18.48 -21.45 2.13
CA PRO A 53 18.38 -22.18 0.88
C PRO A 53 19.02 -21.37 -0.26
N ARG A 54 19.90 -22.01 -1.03
CA ARG A 54 20.64 -21.33 -2.11
C ARG A 54 19.70 -20.81 -3.21
N ALA A 55 18.69 -21.61 -3.56
CA ALA A 55 17.70 -21.27 -4.58
C ALA A 55 16.96 -19.93 -4.33
N LEU A 56 16.87 -19.50 -3.07
CA LEU A 56 16.15 -18.28 -2.69
C LEU A 56 16.91 -17.00 -3.06
N VAL A 57 18.24 -17.02 -2.99
CA VAL A 57 19.07 -15.81 -3.11
C VAL A 57 19.77 -15.67 -4.45
N GLN A 58 19.69 -16.68 -5.32
CA GLN A 58 20.24 -16.61 -6.67
C GLN A 58 19.51 -15.59 -7.54
N LEU A 59 20.24 -14.96 -8.46
CA LEU A 59 19.69 -14.10 -9.51
C LEU A 59 19.07 -14.93 -10.65
N LYS A 60 18.21 -15.89 -10.30
CA LYS A 60 17.52 -16.81 -11.21
C LYS A 60 16.02 -16.78 -10.91
N PRO A 61 15.26 -15.81 -11.44
CA PRO A 61 13.83 -15.71 -11.16
C PRO A 61 13.08 -16.83 -11.88
N GLU A 62 12.06 -17.39 -11.26
CA GLU A 62 11.18 -18.37 -11.88
C GLU A 62 10.42 -17.73 -13.05
N ARG A 63 9.86 -16.55 -12.80
CA ARG A 63 9.07 -15.75 -13.75
C ARG A 63 9.63 -14.34 -13.87
N VAL A 64 9.61 -13.81 -15.09
CA VAL A 64 9.84 -12.39 -15.36
C VAL A 64 8.57 -11.78 -15.91
N GLU A 65 8.14 -10.66 -15.34
CA GLU A 65 7.02 -9.87 -15.81
C GLU A 65 7.52 -8.54 -16.35
N LEU A 66 7.17 -8.22 -17.60
CA LEU A 66 7.66 -7.04 -18.30
C LEU A 66 6.58 -5.96 -18.44
N ASN A 67 5.32 -6.28 -18.09
CA ASN A 67 4.20 -5.37 -18.26
C ASN A 67 3.76 -4.80 -16.91
N LEU A 68 3.40 -3.51 -16.92
CA LEU A 68 2.95 -2.81 -15.73
C LEU A 68 1.71 -3.47 -15.12
N GLN A 69 0.64 -3.68 -15.90
CA GLN A 69 -0.64 -4.18 -15.40
C GLN A 69 -0.55 -5.56 -14.73
N PRO A 70 0.03 -6.61 -15.35
CA PRO A 70 0.26 -7.88 -14.66
C PRO A 70 1.21 -7.75 -13.46
N GLY A 71 2.20 -6.85 -13.52
CA GLY A 71 3.11 -6.58 -12.41
C GLY A 71 2.38 -6.02 -11.20
N GLN A 72 1.49 -5.04 -11.39
CA GLN A 72 0.70 -4.48 -10.30
C GLN A 72 -0.32 -5.50 -9.75
N ARG A 73 -0.97 -6.28 -10.63
CA ARG A 73 -1.83 -7.40 -10.23
C ARG A 73 -1.08 -8.42 -9.37
N TYR A 74 0.20 -8.68 -9.68
CA TYR A 74 1.03 -9.54 -8.85
C TYR A 74 1.19 -8.97 -7.45
N ILE A 75 1.58 -7.69 -7.35
CA ILE A 75 1.75 -6.98 -6.06
C ILE A 75 0.46 -7.05 -5.23
N ALA A 76 -0.68 -6.66 -5.82
CA ALA A 76 -1.95 -6.52 -5.11
C ALA A 76 -2.59 -7.87 -4.73
N ARG A 77 -2.38 -8.93 -5.53
CA ARG A 77 -3.12 -10.20 -5.38
C ARG A 77 -2.24 -11.44 -5.42
N GLU A 78 -1.54 -11.68 -6.53
CA GLU A 78 -0.88 -12.98 -6.78
C GLU A 78 0.24 -13.27 -5.76
N ASN A 79 0.93 -12.23 -5.27
CA ASN A 79 2.00 -12.34 -4.26
C ASN A 79 1.53 -13.00 -2.96
N TRP A 80 0.25 -12.95 -2.60
CA TRP A 80 -0.26 -13.58 -1.38
C TRP A 80 -1.33 -14.64 -1.64
N GLN A 81 -1.63 -14.90 -2.91
CA GLN A 81 -2.62 -15.88 -3.31
C GLN A 81 -2.22 -17.28 -2.85
N ASN A 82 -3.21 -18.06 -2.44
CA ASN A 82 -3.09 -19.47 -2.02
C ASN A 82 -1.97 -19.69 -0.99
N THR A 83 -1.81 -18.78 -0.02
CA THR A 83 -0.70 -18.87 0.94
C THR A 83 -0.68 -20.21 1.70
N PRO A 84 -1.79 -20.70 2.28
CA PRO A 84 -1.82 -22.00 2.98
C PRO A 84 -1.39 -23.19 2.11
N GLU A 85 -1.83 -23.23 0.85
CA GLU A 85 -1.58 -24.33 -0.10
C GLU A 85 -0.12 -24.36 -0.56
N ARG A 86 0.62 -23.27 -0.36
CA ARG A 86 2.00 -23.10 -0.84
C ARG A 86 3.03 -23.33 0.26
N LYS A 87 2.63 -23.93 1.38
CA LYS A 87 3.54 -24.28 2.48
C LYS A 87 4.73 -25.12 1.99
N GLY A 88 5.92 -24.82 2.51
CA GLY A 88 7.17 -25.49 2.15
C GLY A 88 7.75 -25.05 0.80
N THR A 89 7.11 -24.11 0.09
CA THR A 89 7.61 -23.60 -1.20
C THR A 89 8.21 -22.20 -1.08
N PHE A 90 8.96 -21.82 -2.11
CA PHE A 90 9.37 -20.44 -2.35
C PHE A 90 8.87 -19.96 -3.73
N GLN A 91 9.05 -18.68 -4.03
CA GLN A 91 8.98 -18.11 -5.37
C GLN A 91 10.00 -17.00 -5.52
N SER A 92 10.49 -16.85 -6.74
CA SER A 92 11.34 -15.73 -7.16
C SER A 92 10.76 -15.14 -8.43
N ILE A 93 10.29 -13.89 -8.37
CA ILE A 93 9.69 -13.20 -9.53
C ILE A 93 10.35 -11.85 -9.73
N LEU A 94 10.79 -11.59 -10.95
CA LEU A 94 11.31 -10.28 -11.34
C LEU A 94 10.26 -9.52 -12.15
N ILE A 95 9.95 -8.29 -11.75
CA ILE A 95 9.05 -7.39 -12.46
C ILE A 95 9.88 -6.20 -12.93
N ASP A 96 10.00 -6.02 -14.24
CA ASP A 96 10.79 -4.94 -14.83
C ASP A 96 10.12 -4.42 -16.10
N THR A 97 9.45 -3.28 -15.99
CA THR A 97 8.71 -2.67 -17.11
C THR A 97 9.59 -1.89 -18.07
N SER A 98 10.88 -1.70 -17.74
CA SER A 98 11.85 -1.00 -18.57
C SER A 98 12.59 -1.95 -19.52
N ALA A 99 12.68 -3.24 -19.15
CA ALA A 99 13.33 -4.26 -19.94
C ALA A 99 12.45 -4.75 -21.10
N GLN A 100 13.07 -5.05 -22.24
CA GLN A 100 12.37 -5.56 -23.43
C GLN A 100 12.18 -7.08 -23.41
N ASN A 101 13.01 -7.80 -22.65
CA ASN A 101 12.99 -9.26 -22.55
C ASN A 101 13.56 -9.74 -21.21
N ARG A 102 13.38 -11.03 -20.93
CA ARG A 102 13.80 -11.72 -19.71
C ARG A 102 15.31 -11.61 -19.47
N GLU A 103 16.10 -11.81 -20.52
CA GLU A 103 17.56 -11.81 -20.44
C GLU A 103 18.10 -10.42 -20.08
N GLN A 104 17.52 -9.37 -20.68
CA GLN A 104 17.85 -7.99 -20.36
C GLN A 104 17.52 -7.67 -18.90
N ALA A 105 16.29 -7.97 -18.46
CA ALA A 105 15.85 -7.70 -17.08
C ALA A 105 16.79 -8.32 -16.03
N ILE A 106 17.23 -9.56 -16.25
CA ILE A 106 18.14 -10.25 -15.33
C ILE A 106 19.56 -9.67 -15.42
N LYS A 107 20.07 -9.39 -16.64
CA LYS A 107 21.43 -8.84 -16.86
C LYS A 107 21.63 -7.44 -16.30
N GLU A 108 20.55 -6.70 -16.07
CA GLU A 108 20.65 -5.41 -15.40
C GLU A 108 21.17 -5.55 -13.96
N TRP A 109 21.01 -6.70 -13.31
CA TRP A 109 21.54 -6.95 -11.97
C TRP A 109 22.98 -7.48 -12.02
N LYS A 110 23.93 -6.64 -11.61
CA LYS A 110 25.38 -6.86 -11.71
C LYS A 110 26.02 -6.88 -10.33
N GLU A 111 27.19 -7.51 -10.23
CA GLU A 111 27.98 -7.49 -9.00
C GLU A 111 28.21 -6.06 -8.51
N GLY A 112 27.97 -5.84 -7.21
CA GLY A 112 28.10 -4.53 -6.59
C GLY A 112 26.81 -3.70 -6.58
N ASP A 113 25.80 -4.07 -7.37
CA ASP A 113 24.51 -3.39 -7.36
C ASP A 113 23.85 -3.44 -5.99
N TYR A 114 23.13 -2.37 -5.69
CA TYR A 114 22.39 -2.17 -4.46
C TYR A 114 20.89 -2.12 -4.75
N GLY A 115 20.09 -2.75 -3.88
CA GLY A 115 18.64 -2.64 -3.87
C GLY A 115 18.10 -2.31 -2.49
N LEU A 116 17.06 -1.49 -2.43
CA LEU A 116 16.27 -1.30 -1.21
C LEU A 116 15.39 -2.53 -1.00
N VAL A 117 15.44 -3.14 0.18
CA VAL A 117 14.53 -4.24 0.53
C VAL A 117 13.28 -3.66 1.17
N ILE A 118 12.11 -4.06 0.69
CA ILE A 118 10.82 -3.88 1.36
C ILE A 118 10.41 -5.26 1.87
N HIS A 119 10.45 -5.43 3.18
CA HIS A 119 10.17 -6.70 3.83
C HIS A 119 8.76 -6.69 4.44
N THR A 120 8.01 -7.76 4.21
CA THR A 120 6.87 -8.09 5.05
C THR A 120 6.75 -9.59 5.29
N PHE A 121 6.13 -9.97 6.40
CA PHE A 121 5.74 -11.35 6.65
C PHE A 121 4.28 -11.45 7.09
N GLY A 122 3.72 -12.65 7.00
CA GLY A 122 2.37 -12.99 7.44
C GLY A 122 2.28 -13.73 8.77
N GLY A 123 1.12 -14.33 9.00
CA GLY A 123 0.74 -14.97 10.25
C GLY A 123 0.98 -16.47 10.31
N ILE A 124 0.72 -17.02 11.49
CA ILE A 124 0.78 -18.47 11.79
C ILE A 124 -0.64 -19.00 12.03
N GLY A 125 -1.14 -19.82 11.12
CA GLY A 125 -2.41 -20.56 11.20
C GLY A 125 -2.23 -22.01 11.67
N GLY A 126 -3.23 -22.86 11.41
CA GLY A 126 -3.26 -24.27 11.82
C GLY A 126 -3.80 -24.50 13.24
N ASP A 127 -3.66 -25.73 13.74
CA ASP A 127 -4.10 -26.13 15.09
C ASP A 127 -3.38 -25.32 16.17
N ASN A 128 -2.09 -25.07 15.97
CA ASN A 128 -1.27 -24.25 16.84
C ASN A 128 -1.16 -22.81 16.33
N ARG A 129 -2.25 -22.22 15.80
CA ARG A 129 -2.27 -20.83 15.30
C ARG A 129 -1.92 -19.78 16.34
N GLU A 130 -1.49 -18.61 15.90
CA GLU A 130 -1.47 -17.41 16.73
C GLU A 130 -2.86 -16.79 16.90
N ARG A 131 -3.00 -15.91 17.89
CA ARG A 131 -4.26 -15.20 18.11
C ARG A 131 -4.42 -14.15 17.01
N ILE A 132 -5.54 -14.23 16.30
CA ILE A 132 -5.91 -13.26 15.27
C ILE A 132 -6.99 -12.36 15.84
N SER A 133 -6.76 -11.04 15.81
CA SER A 133 -7.71 -10.05 16.34
C SER A 133 -8.55 -9.48 15.20
N GLY A 134 -9.88 -9.45 15.36
CA GLY A 134 -10.80 -8.88 14.37
C GLY A 134 -10.62 -9.44 12.96
N GLY A 135 -10.25 -10.71 12.81
CA GLY A 135 -9.98 -11.32 11.51
C GLY A 135 -8.82 -10.69 10.72
N THR A 136 -7.92 -9.97 11.39
CA THR A 136 -6.79 -9.26 10.76
C THR A 136 -5.48 -9.96 11.06
N VAL A 137 -4.78 -10.41 10.02
CA VAL A 137 -3.39 -10.90 10.12
C VAL A 137 -2.48 -9.71 9.88
N THR A 138 -1.97 -9.09 10.96
CA THR A 138 -1.23 -7.83 10.86
C THR A 138 0.09 -7.98 10.11
N GLY A 139 0.84 -9.05 10.40
CA GLY A 139 2.19 -9.23 9.85
C GLY A 139 3.21 -8.27 10.47
N HIS A 140 4.26 -7.98 9.70
CA HIS A 140 5.33 -7.05 10.04
C HIS A 140 5.82 -6.31 8.80
N PHE A 141 6.36 -5.12 8.96
CA PHE A 141 6.94 -4.33 7.86
C PHE A 141 8.27 -3.73 8.29
N SER A 142 9.28 -3.81 7.42
CA SER A 142 10.54 -3.11 7.59
C SER A 142 11.21 -2.88 6.25
N TYR A 143 12.18 -1.97 6.24
CA TYR A 143 13.10 -1.84 5.11
C TYR A 143 14.37 -2.66 5.33
N GLY A 144 15.22 -2.72 4.32
CA GLY A 144 16.54 -3.30 4.38
C GLY A 144 17.36 -2.99 3.14
N VAL A 145 18.44 -3.73 2.97
CA VAL A 145 19.38 -3.60 1.86
C VAL A 145 19.64 -4.97 1.28
N ALA A 146 19.68 -5.05 -0.04
CA ALA A 146 20.27 -6.17 -0.75
C ALA A 146 21.46 -5.69 -1.56
N LYS A 147 22.57 -6.44 -1.54
CA LYS A 147 23.70 -6.24 -2.43
C LYS A 147 23.86 -7.46 -3.32
N VAL A 148 24.11 -7.25 -4.61
CA VAL A 148 24.49 -8.34 -5.50
C VAL A 148 25.97 -8.65 -5.27
N VAL A 149 26.24 -9.87 -4.81
CA VAL A 149 27.59 -10.35 -4.49
C VAL A 149 27.88 -11.64 -5.24
N LYS A 150 29.17 -11.91 -5.45
CA LYS A 150 29.63 -13.19 -5.96
C LYS A 150 29.72 -14.21 -4.83
N ASP A 151 29.02 -15.33 -4.96
CA ASP A 151 29.07 -16.44 -4.01
C ASP A 151 30.47 -17.03 -3.97
N PHE A 152 31.02 -17.15 -2.77
CA PHE A 152 32.37 -17.67 -2.57
C PHE A 152 32.50 -19.13 -3.04
N PHE A 153 31.47 -19.95 -2.80
CA PHE A 153 31.53 -21.39 -3.09
C PHE A 153 31.30 -21.69 -4.58
N THR A 154 30.34 -21.00 -5.20
CA THR A 154 29.92 -21.33 -6.58
C THR A 154 30.31 -20.30 -7.63
N SER A 155 30.86 -19.14 -7.22
CA SER A 155 31.14 -18.00 -8.11
C SER A 155 29.93 -17.43 -8.86
N GLU A 156 28.71 -17.88 -8.56
CA GLU A 156 27.47 -17.32 -9.10
C GLU A 156 27.08 -16.02 -8.37
N LEU A 157 26.31 -15.14 -9.02
CA LEU A 157 25.76 -13.96 -8.36
C LEU A 157 24.56 -14.31 -7.48
N GLN A 158 24.50 -13.71 -6.29
CA GLN A 158 23.39 -13.84 -5.36
C GLN A 158 23.11 -12.52 -4.62
N PHE A 159 21.94 -12.43 -4.01
CA PHE A 159 21.58 -11.37 -3.08
C PHE A 159 22.13 -11.64 -1.69
N ASP A 160 22.93 -10.70 -1.18
CA ASP A 160 23.25 -10.57 0.23
C ASP A 160 22.27 -9.58 0.88
N ILE A 161 21.46 -10.05 1.84
CA ILE A 161 20.29 -9.32 2.35
C ILE A 161 20.48 -8.99 3.84
N ILE A 162 20.41 -7.70 4.15
CA ILE A 162 20.46 -7.17 5.52
C ILE A 162 19.16 -6.42 5.80
N TYR A 163 18.42 -6.87 6.82
CA TYR A 163 17.20 -6.21 7.24
C TYR A 163 17.47 -5.09 8.23
N TYR A 164 16.74 -3.99 8.13
CA TYR A 164 16.77 -2.86 9.05
C TYR A 164 15.50 -2.93 9.91
N GLN A 165 15.55 -3.78 10.93
CA GLN A 165 14.38 -4.17 11.70
C GLN A 165 14.01 -3.08 12.71
N VAL A 166 12.92 -2.36 12.44
CA VAL A 166 12.23 -1.49 13.42
C VAL A 166 11.22 -2.36 14.16
N TYR A 167 11.68 -3.00 15.24
CA TYR A 167 10.99 -4.14 15.83
C TYR A 167 10.99 -4.04 17.36
N ALA A 168 9.80 -3.97 17.97
CA ALA A 168 9.66 -4.07 19.43
C ALA A 168 10.01 -5.49 19.85
N GLN A 169 10.88 -5.64 20.87
CA GLN A 169 11.48 -6.92 21.25
C GLN A 169 10.51 -8.10 21.11
N ASN A 170 10.84 -9.02 20.20
CA ASN A 170 9.93 -10.13 19.89
C ASN A 170 10.06 -11.25 20.93
N PRO A 171 9.08 -12.17 21.02
CA PRO A 171 9.14 -13.29 21.97
C PRO A 171 10.36 -14.22 21.77
N GLN A 172 10.99 -14.20 20.60
CA GLN A 172 12.12 -15.05 20.23
C GLN A 172 13.49 -14.35 20.40
N GLY A 173 13.53 -13.13 20.93
CA GLY A 173 14.76 -12.38 21.15
C GLY A 173 15.35 -11.72 19.89
N ILE A 174 14.57 -11.50 18.84
CA ILE A 174 14.91 -10.55 17.77
C ILE A 174 14.66 -9.13 18.30
N ILE A 175 15.70 -8.31 18.20
CA ILE A 175 15.71 -6.91 18.64
C ILE A 175 15.76 -5.98 17.43
N SER A 176 15.50 -4.69 17.66
CA SER A 176 15.66 -3.68 16.61
C SER A 176 17.13 -3.48 16.23
N GLY A 177 17.42 -3.44 14.92
CA GLY A 177 18.78 -3.26 14.40
C GLY A 177 18.97 -3.79 12.98
N LYS A 178 20.21 -3.67 12.48
CA LYS A 178 20.65 -4.31 11.24
C LYS A 178 20.88 -5.79 11.51
N ILE A 179 20.18 -6.66 10.79
CA ILE A 179 20.25 -8.10 11.01
C ILE A 179 20.38 -8.79 9.65
N ASP A 180 21.43 -9.59 9.50
CA ASP A 180 21.63 -10.43 8.32
C ASP A 180 20.49 -11.44 8.15
N TRP A 181 20.20 -11.83 6.91
CA TRP A 181 19.16 -12.81 6.61
C TRP A 181 19.33 -14.12 7.38
N SER A 182 20.56 -14.62 7.56
CA SER A 182 20.81 -15.85 8.31
C SER A 182 20.38 -15.74 9.77
N ALA A 183 20.44 -14.55 10.38
CA ALA A 183 20.06 -14.33 11.78
C ALA A 183 18.57 -13.97 11.93
N TYR A 184 18.00 -13.19 11.01
CA TYR A 184 16.59 -12.76 11.08
C TYR A 184 15.62 -13.82 10.56
N SER A 185 15.95 -14.40 9.41
CA SER A 185 15.08 -15.31 8.68
C SER A 185 15.44 -16.76 8.99
N GLY A 186 16.70 -17.13 8.77
CA GLY A 186 17.16 -18.52 8.72
C GLY A 186 17.58 -19.16 10.04
N ASP A 187 17.68 -18.38 11.13
CA ASP A 187 18.11 -18.88 12.43
C ASP A 187 17.11 -19.91 12.95
N LEU A 188 17.61 -21.08 13.33
CA LEU A 188 16.75 -22.20 13.70
C LEU A 188 15.99 -21.92 15.00
N GLN A 189 16.56 -21.15 15.94
CA GLN A 189 15.97 -20.90 17.25
C GLN A 189 15.12 -19.63 17.28
N ARG A 190 15.50 -18.60 16.53
CA ARG A 190 14.90 -17.26 16.60
C ARG A 190 14.28 -16.80 15.29
N GLY A 191 14.73 -17.35 14.16
CA GLY A 191 14.35 -16.91 12.83
C GLY A 191 12.90 -17.21 12.49
N TRP A 192 12.29 -16.35 11.68
CA TRP A 192 10.85 -16.42 11.39
C TRP A 192 10.49 -17.25 10.15
N VAL A 193 11.42 -17.49 9.22
CA VAL A 193 11.10 -18.01 7.89
C VAL A 193 10.54 -19.44 7.92
N ALA A 194 10.80 -20.17 9.00
CA ALA A 194 10.31 -21.53 9.21
C ALA A 194 8.87 -21.60 9.73
N SER A 195 8.40 -20.54 10.38
CA SER A 195 7.07 -20.49 10.99
C SER A 195 6.14 -19.47 10.37
N ARG A 196 6.64 -18.56 9.51
CA ARG A 196 5.86 -17.51 8.85
C ARG A 196 6.13 -17.44 7.35
N PRO A 197 5.15 -17.02 6.53
CA PRO A 197 5.39 -16.69 5.14
C PRO A 197 5.99 -15.29 4.99
N PHE A 198 6.97 -15.11 4.10
CA PHE A 198 7.64 -13.84 3.82
C PHE A 198 7.35 -13.38 2.39
N SER A 199 7.45 -12.07 2.18
CA SER A 199 7.64 -11.44 0.87
C SER A 199 8.68 -10.32 1.04
N ASP A 200 9.85 -10.55 0.46
CA ASP A 200 10.90 -9.53 0.34
C ASP A 200 10.87 -8.98 -1.09
N VAL A 201 10.80 -7.66 -1.23
CA VAL A 201 10.91 -6.98 -2.53
C VAL A 201 12.23 -6.25 -2.58
N ILE A 202 13.11 -6.66 -3.49
CA ILE A 202 14.36 -5.98 -3.74
C ILE A 202 14.13 -4.98 -4.87
N VAL A 203 14.19 -3.70 -4.53
CA VAL A 203 13.90 -2.58 -5.42
C VAL A 203 15.22 -2.02 -5.95
N LYS A 204 15.43 -2.09 -7.27
CA LYS A 204 16.50 -1.38 -7.95
C LYS A 204 15.92 -0.21 -8.74
N LEU A 205 16.44 0.97 -8.45
CA LEU A 205 16.09 2.22 -9.13
C LEU A 205 17.26 3.19 -8.98
N ASP A 206 17.71 3.81 -10.08
CA ASP A 206 18.94 4.62 -10.10
C ASP A 206 18.93 5.75 -9.07
N VAL A 207 17.78 6.40 -8.86
CA VAL A 207 17.63 7.52 -7.90
C VAL A 207 17.70 7.10 -6.42
N LEU A 208 17.79 5.80 -6.11
CA LEU A 208 18.10 5.31 -4.78
C LEU A 208 19.60 5.38 -4.46
N SER A 209 20.45 5.39 -5.50
CA SER A 209 21.90 5.58 -5.38
C SER A 209 22.27 7.06 -5.23
N ASP A 210 23.54 7.34 -4.95
CA ASP A 210 24.06 8.71 -4.87
C ASP A 210 24.04 9.38 -6.25
N LEU A 211 23.34 10.52 -6.36
CA LEU A 211 23.32 11.35 -7.56
C LEU A 211 24.20 12.58 -7.35
N THR A 212 25.25 12.75 -8.14
CA THR A 212 26.10 13.95 -8.08
C THR A 212 25.65 14.94 -9.16
N ILE A 213 25.18 16.12 -8.73
CA ILE A 213 24.67 17.19 -9.59
C ILE A 213 25.28 18.51 -9.11
N ALA A 214 25.91 19.27 -10.01
CA ALA A 214 26.55 20.55 -9.66
C ALA A 214 27.49 20.45 -8.44
N ASN A 215 28.36 19.43 -8.41
CA ASN A 215 29.25 19.11 -7.29
C ASN A 215 28.56 18.81 -5.94
N GLN A 216 27.25 18.58 -5.94
CA GLN A 216 26.49 18.21 -4.76
C GLN A 216 25.93 16.80 -4.90
N THR A 217 26.08 16.01 -3.84
CA THR A 217 25.58 14.64 -3.82
C THR A 217 24.21 14.58 -3.15
N LEU A 218 23.19 14.16 -3.90
CA LEU A 218 21.85 13.84 -3.43
C LEU A 218 21.75 12.34 -3.18
N SER A 219 21.66 11.94 -1.91
CA SER A 219 21.66 10.53 -1.49
C SER A 219 20.34 10.11 -0.86
N PHE A 220 19.30 9.88 -1.67
CA PHE A 220 17.98 9.55 -1.11
C PHE A 220 17.97 8.21 -0.35
N GLY A 221 18.50 7.14 -0.96
CA GLY A 221 18.56 5.82 -0.31
C GLY A 221 19.36 5.84 0.99
N ARG A 222 20.50 6.53 1.01
CA ARG A 222 21.31 6.69 2.24
C ARG A 222 20.53 7.42 3.34
N LYS A 223 19.91 8.56 3.02
CA LYS A 223 19.10 9.32 4.00
C LYS A 223 17.93 8.50 4.55
N LEU A 224 17.33 7.64 3.73
CA LEU A 224 16.33 6.68 4.17
C LEU A 224 16.91 5.70 5.20
N LEU A 225 18.00 5.01 4.86
CA LEU A 225 18.65 4.06 5.77
C LEU A 225 19.09 4.71 7.09
N GLU A 226 19.70 5.89 7.03
CA GLU A 226 20.07 6.67 8.23
C GLU A 226 18.85 7.00 9.09
N SER A 227 17.73 7.38 8.47
CA SER A 227 16.50 7.70 9.19
C SER A 227 15.89 6.46 9.82
N ILE A 228 15.99 5.29 9.17
CA ILE A 228 15.57 4.01 9.74
C ILE A 228 16.46 3.63 10.93
N GLU A 229 17.79 3.85 10.84
CA GLU A 229 18.70 3.61 11.97
C GLU A 229 18.35 4.41 13.22
N ILE A 230 17.92 5.66 13.04
CA ILE A 230 17.39 6.47 14.14
C ILE A 230 16.14 5.79 14.73
N MET A 231 15.18 5.37 13.89
CA MET A 231 13.99 4.67 14.39
C MET A 231 14.33 3.35 15.10
N MET A 232 15.33 2.62 14.63
CA MET A 232 15.81 1.40 15.30
C MET A 232 16.39 1.70 16.68
N ALA A 233 17.19 2.77 16.80
CA ALA A 233 17.73 3.19 18.09
C ALA A 233 16.63 3.60 19.09
N ARG A 234 15.57 4.26 18.61
CA ARG A 234 14.39 4.60 19.41
C ARG A 234 13.71 3.34 19.95
N TYR A 235 13.48 2.35 19.10
CA TYR A 235 12.90 1.05 19.51
C TYR A 235 13.80 0.26 20.46
N ARG A 236 15.11 0.41 20.34
CA ARG A 236 16.06 -0.29 21.21
C ARG A 236 16.12 0.32 22.62
N THR A 237 15.89 1.63 22.71
CA THR A 237 16.00 2.37 23.97
C THR A 237 14.64 2.73 24.58
N GLY A 238 13.54 2.52 23.87
CA GLY A 238 12.21 3.00 24.27
C GLY A 238 12.16 4.52 24.39
N ASP A 239 12.85 5.24 23.49
CA ASP A 239 13.09 6.68 23.62
C ASP A 239 13.70 7.09 24.99
N GLY A 240 14.52 6.19 25.57
CA GLY A 240 15.15 6.37 26.88
C GLY A 240 14.32 5.89 28.07
N THR A 241 13.06 5.48 27.86
CA THR A 241 12.20 4.92 28.93
C THR A 241 12.46 3.44 29.21
N GLY A 242 13.20 2.77 28.31
CA GLY A 242 13.42 1.32 28.37
C GLY A 242 12.23 0.48 27.87
N VAL A 243 11.12 1.10 27.45
CA VAL A 243 9.93 0.39 26.95
C VAL A 243 9.56 0.86 25.55
N SER A 244 9.41 -0.09 24.62
CA SER A 244 8.82 0.15 23.30
C SER A 244 7.50 -0.59 23.20
N SER A 245 6.39 0.15 23.25
CA SER A 245 5.04 -0.39 23.10
C SER A 245 4.52 -0.17 21.68
N VAL A 246 3.79 -1.15 21.16
CA VAL A 246 3.14 -1.05 19.85
C VAL A 246 1.71 -0.55 20.04
N THR A 247 1.37 0.53 19.36
CA THR A 247 0.05 1.17 19.34
C THR A 247 -0.40 1.37 17.88
N PRO A 248 -1.66 1.77 17.62
CA PRO A 248 -2.08 2.14 16.27
C PRO A 248 -1.27 3.30 15.66
N SER A 249 -0.65 4.16 16.49
CA SER A 249 0.15 5.31 16.06
C SER A 249 1.67 5.10 16.14
N THR A 250 2.13 4.05 16.82
CA THR A 250 3.53 3.64 17.00
C THR A 250 3.67 2.16 16.68
N SER A 251 4.18 1.82 15.50
CA SER A 251 4.31 0.44 15.04
C SER A 251 5.42 0.34 13.99
N CYS A 252 5.91 -0.87 13.76
CA CYS A 252 6.98 -1.12 12.77
C CYS A 252 6.71 -0.46 11.41
N VAL A 253 5.46 -0.50 10.92
CA VAL A 253 5.05 0.14 9.66
C VAL A 253 4.96 1.66 9.76
N GLN A 254 4.44 2.21 10.86
CA GLN A 254 4.35 3.66 11.08
C GLN A 254 5.74 4.30 11.20
N ASP A 255 6.65 3.67 11.94
CA ASP A 255 7.98 4.21 12.18
C ASP A 255 8.90 4.02 10.94
N SER A 256 8.76 2.91 10.22
CA SER A 256 9.41 2.76 8.90
C SER A 256 8.91 3.82 7.91
N SER A 257 7.60 4.12 7.92
CA SER A 257 7.00 5.17 7.09
C SER A 257 7.44 6.57 7.51
N GLN A 258 7.58 6.81 8.82
CA GLN A 258 8.12 8.05 9.35
C GLN A 258 9.57 8.26 8.92
N ALA A 259 10.40 7.21 8.94
CA ALA A 259 11.77 7.28 8.45
C ALA A 259 11.83 7.67 6.97
N LEU A 260 10.95 7.11 6.15
CA LEU A 260 10.81 7.49 4.74
C LEU A 260 10.40 8.96 4.58
N TYR A 261 9.42 9.41 5.37
CA TYR A 261 9.02 10.82 5.39
C TYR A 261 10.17 11.76 5.78
N ILE A 262 10.91 11.45 6.84
CA ILE A 262 12.08 12.22 7.30
C ILE A 262 13.13 12.31 6.19
N ALA A 263 13.43 11.20 5.51
CA ALA A 263 14.39 11.18 4.42
C ALA A 263 14.00 12.11 3.27
N MET A 264 12.71 12.13 2.90
CA MET A 264 12.19 13.05 1.88
C MET A 264 12.30 14.51 2.33
N GLN A 265 12.02 14.83 3.60
CA GLN A 265 12.17 16.20 4.11
C GLN A 265 13.64 16.65 4.15
N LYS A 266 14.55 15.79 4.60
CA LYS A 266 16.00 16.06 4.58
C LYS A 266 16.51 16.33 3.16
N LEU A 267 16.05 15.55 2.18
CA LEU A 267 16.39 15.75 0.77
C LEU A 267 15.83 17.08 0.25
N LYS A 268 14.55 17.37 0.52
CA LYS A 268 13.91 18.63 0.14
C LYS A 268 14.66 19.84 0.71
N GLN A 269 15.04 19.77 1.99
CA GLN A 269 15.78 20.84 2.65
C GLN A 269 17.15 21.05 2.01
N GLN A 270 17.89 19.97 1.71
CA GLN A 270 19.17 20.06 1.02
C GLN A 270 19.07 20.77 -0.34
N VAL A 271 18.01 20.46 -1.11
CA VAL A 271 17.77 21.11 -2.41
C VAL A 271 17.43 22.60 -2.24
N ILE A 272 16.54 22.94 -1.31
CA ILE A 272 16.12 24.33 -1.08
C ILE A 272 17.27 25.20 -0.56
N SER A 273 18.14 24.63 0.29
CA SER A 273 19.31 25.33 0.83
C SER A 273 20.43 25.52 -0.19
N SER A 274 20.25 25.08 -1.44
CA SER A 274 21.29 25.07 -2.46
C SER A 274 20.91 25.89 -3.70
N PRO A 275 21.20 27.21 -3.70
CA PRO A 275 20.96 28.07 -4.86
C PRO A 275 21.73 27.60 -6.12
N GLU A 276 22.94 27.07 -5.94
CA GLU A 276 23.79 26.55 -7.02
C GLU A 276 23.12 25.39 -7.75
N LEU A 277 22.61 24.40 -7.01
CA LEU A 277 21.88 23.27 -7.59
C LEU A 277 20.63 23.74 -8.34
N ILE A 278 19.86 24.66 -7.76
CA ILE A 278 18.64 25.20 -8.39
C ILE A 278 18.96 25.93 -9.69
N ASN A 279 20.03 26.74 -9.71
CA ASN A 279 20.44 27.45 -10.91
C ASN A 279 20.95 26.46 -11.98
N TRP A 280 21.78 25.49 -11.59
CA TRP A 280 22.27 24.47 -12.51
C TRP A 280 21.13 23.69 -13.17
N LEU A 281 20.11 23.28 -12.41
CA LEU A 281 18.93 22.58 -12.93
C LEU A 281 18.11 23.43 -13.92
N LYS A 282 18.11 24.75 -13.78
CA LYS A 282 17.42 25.65 -14.73
C LYS A 282 18.22 25.85 -16.02
N GLU A 283 19.54 25.96 -15.89
CA GLU A 283 20.45 26.22 -17.01
C GLU A 283 20.73 24.97 -17.85
N ASN A 284 20.53 23.77 -17.27
CA ASN A 284 20.87 22.49 -17.90
C ASN A 284 19.65 21.55 -18.06
N PRO A 285 18.57 21.94 -18.77
CA PRO A 285 17.33 21.16 -18.85
C PRO A 285 17.47 19.82 -19.59
N SER A 286 18.44 19.68 -20.50
CA SER A 286 18.64 18.49 -21.33
C SER A 286 19.66 17.49 -20.79
N GLN A 287 20.32 17.80 -19.66
CA GLN A 287 21.32 16.91 -19.07
C GLN A 287 20.69 15.69 -18.39
N VAL A 288 21.38 14.56 -18.42
CA VAL A 288 20.90 13.28 -17.86
C VAL A 288 20.64 13.40 -16.36
N GLU A 289 21.50 14.13 -15.64
CA GLU A 289 21.39 14.38 -14.21
C GLU A 289 20.10 15.14 -13.87
N ASN A 290 19.65 16.04 -14.75
CA ASN A 290 18.38 16.75 -14.56
C ASN A 290 17.18 15.83 -14.77
N SER A 291 17.26 14.90 -15.73
CA SER A 291 16.25 13.84 -15.91
C SER A 291 16.16 12.95 -14.67
N LEU A 292 17.30 12.52 -14.12
CA LEU A 292 17.37 11.74 -12.88
C LEU A 292 16.82 12.53 -11.67
N PHE A 293 17.11 13.82 -11.58
CA PHE A 293 16.51 14.70 -10.59
C PHE A 293 14.98 14.79 -10.75
N GLY A 294 14.50 14.89 -11.99
CA GLY A 294 13.07 14.82 -12.33
C GLY A 294 12.41 13.52 -11.86
N GLN A 295 13.05 12.38 -12.10
CA GLN A 295 12.58 11.07 -11.63
C GLN A 295 12.58 10.99 -10.10
N LEU A 296 13.62 11.49 -9.43
CA LEU A 296 13.68 11.55 -7.97
C LEU A 296 12.56 12.42 -7.40
N LYS A 297 12.32 13.60 -8.00
CA LYS A 297 11.22 14.49 -7.63
C LYS A 297 9.87 13.80 -7.79
N GLN A 298 9.64 13.10 -8.90
CA GLN A 298 8.40 12.36 -9.15
C GLN A 298 8.20 11.22 -8.15
N LEU A 299 9.25 10.46 -7.84
CA LEU A 299 9.23 9.40 -6.83
C LEU A 299 8.85 9.96 -5.46
N VAL A 300 9.52 11.03 -5.01
CA VAL A 300 9.25 11.70 -3.73
C VAL A 300 7.81 12.23 -3.67
N GLN A 301 7.31 12.82 -4.76
CA GLN A 301 5.92 13.29 -4.83
C GLN A 301 4.92 12.14 -4.70
N ASN A 302 5.17 11.02 -5.39
CA ASN A 302 4.29 9.85 -5.34
C ASN A 302 4.32 9.17 -3.97
N LEU A 303 5.50 9.02 -3.35
CA LEU A 303 5.63 8.49 -1.98
C LEU A 303 4.96 9.43 -0.94
N ASN A 304 5.07 10.74 -1.11
CA ASN A 304 4.45 11.69 -0.19
C ASN A 304 2.90 11.64 -0.25
N LYS A 305 2.31 11.31 -1.41
CA LYS A 305 0.85 11.15 -1.54
C LYS A 305 0.27 10.00 -0.69
N ILE A 306 1.05 8.94 -0.42
CA ILE A 306 0.61 7.83 0.44
C ILE A 306 0.91 8.08 1.92
N LEU A 307 2.02 8.77 2.22
CA LEU A 307 2.44 9.08 3.58
C LEU A 307 1.63 10.24 4.20
N VAL A 308 1.16 11.17 3.37
CA VAL A 308 0.38 12.35 3.77
C VAL A 308 -0.87 12.47 2.88
N PRO A 309 -1.83 11.53 2.99
CA PRO A 309 -2.92 11.38 2.03
C PRO A 309 -3.95 12.50 2.04
N SER A 310 -3.94 13.44 2.99
CA SER A 310 -4.87 14.59 2.98
C SER A 310 -4.13 15.92 3.10
N GLY A 311 -2.82 15.96 2.83
CA GLY A 311 -1.97 17.13 3.08
C GLY A 311 -1.76 17.46 4.56
N VAL A 312 -2.54 16.86 5.46
CA VAL A 312 -2.42 17.00 6.91
C VAL A 312 -1.32 16.06 7.40
N ILE A 313 -0.16 16.63 7.68
CA ILE A 313 0.99 15.91 8.24
C ILE A 313 0.71 15.65 9.73
N ARG A 314 1.11 14.47 10.22
CA ARG A 314 1.13 14.22 11.67
C ARG A 314 2.12 15.16 12.35
N ALA A 315 1.70 15.86 13.39
CA ALA A 315 2.53 16.85 14.08
C ALA A 315 3.86 16.26 14.60
N ASP A 316 3.84 15.03 15.11
CA ASP A 316 5.03 14.33 15.57
C ASP A 316 5.99 13.94 14.43
N TRP A 317 5.47 13.65 13.23
CA TRP A 317 6.31 13.39 12.06
C TRP A 317 7.00 14.66 11.57
N GLN A 318 6.26 15.76 11.51
CA GLN A 318 6.80 17.05 11.11
C GLN A 318 7.89 17.51 12.09
N GLN A 319 7.59 17.50 13.40
CA GLN A 319 8.54 17.89 14.44
C GLN A 319 9.82 17.05 14.40
N ASN A 320 9.69 15.72 14.29
CA ASN A 320 10.86 14.84 14.22
C ASN A 320 11.68 15.08 12.95
N ALA A 321 11.04 15.39 11.83
CA ALA A 321 11.75 15.76 10.61
C ALA A 321 12.49 17.09 10.76
N GLU A 322 11.89 18.11 11.38
CA GLU A 322 12.51 19.43 11.61
C GLU A 322 13.69 19.35 12.59
N VAL A 323 13.57 18.57 13.67
CA VAL A 323 14.66 18.31 14.63
C VAL A 323 15.82 17.60 13.93
N LEU A 324 15.53 16.54 13.16
CA LEU A 324 16.57 15.76 12.48
C LEU A 324 17.17 16.46 11.25
N ALA A 325 16.47 17.43 10.68
CA ALA A 325 16.99 18.31 9.64
C ALA A 325 17.78 19.51 10.22
N GLY A 326 17.82 19.68 11.54
CA GLY A 326 18.51 20.78 12.20
C GLY A 326 17.83 22.15 12.01
N VAL A 327 16.54 22.16 11.67
CA VAL A 327 15.77 23.38 11.37
C VAL A 327 14.98 23.86 12.60
N ALA A 328 14.65 22.97 13.54
CA ALA A 328 13.98 23.32 14.79
C ALA A 328 14.96 23.45 15.97
N GLY A 329 14.74 24.43 16.85
CA GLY A 329 15.49 24.62 18.11
C GLY A 329 15.07 23.69 19.26
N GLY A 330 14.39 22.57 18.96
CA GLY A 330 13.94 21.60 19.95
C GLY A 330 14.97 20.49 20.19
N GLU A 331 15.19 20.10 21.44
CA GLU A 331 16.24 19.13 21.81
C GLU A 331 15.80 17.65 21.72
N ARG A 332 14.49 17.34 21.49
CA ARG A 332 13.96 15.97 21.57
C ARG A 332 12.90 15.61 20.52
N LEU A 333 12.95 14.35 20.08
CA LEU A 333 11.94 13.71 19.24
C LEU A 333 10.65 13.42 20.04
N THR A 334 9.50 13.43 19.38
CA THR A 334 8.18 13.21 19.99
C THR A 334 7.42 12.05 19.34
N THR A 335 6.37 11.56 20.02
CA THR A 335 5.45 10.51 19.58
C THR A 335 4.01 11.01 19.64
N GLY A 336 3.25 10.79 18.56
CA GLY A 336 1.80 11.07 18.56
C GLY A 336 1.03 9.96 19.26
N GLU A 337 0.39 10.26 20.40
CA GLU A 337 -0.30 9.24 21.21
C GLU A 337 -1.79 9.04 20.89
N THR A 338 -2.36 9.78 19.94
CA THR A 338 -3.81 9.77 19.71
C THR A 338 -4.26 8.82 18.60
N VAL A 339 -5.46 8.23 18.76
CA VAL A 339 -6.14 7.44 17.70
C VAL A 339 -6.35 8.27 16.43
N LEU A 340 -6.59 9.57 16.58
CA LEU A 340 -6.73 10.51 15.46
C LEU A 340 -5.43 10.62 14.64
N SER A 341 -4.26 10.52 15.29
CA SER A 341 -2.97 10.48 14.62
C SER A 341 -2.83 9.24 13.71
N GLY A 342 -3.30 8.07 14.16
CA GLY A 342 -3.33 6.85 13.35
C GLY A 342 -4.26 6.96 12.14
N LEU A 343 -5.45 7.54 12.31
CA LEU A 343 -6.39 7.77 11.19
C LEU A 343 -5.82 8.71 10.11
N ARG A 344 -4.95 9.67 10.48
CA ARG A 344 -4.28 10.57 9.52
C ARG A 344 -3.19 9.87 8.70
N SER A 345 -2.62 8.76 9.20
CA SER A 345 -1.63 7.92 8.50
C SER A 345 -2.15 6.51 8.24
N TRP A 346 -3.46 6.36 8.06
CA TRP A 346 -4.12 5.05 7.98
C TRP A 346 -3.61 4.18 6.83
N ARG A 347 -3.17 4.79 5.72
CA ARG A 347 -2.59 4.08 4.56
C ARG A 347 -1.31 3.34 4.91
N THR A 348 -0.62 3.79 5.95
CA THR A 348 0.60 3.14 6.48
C THR A 348 0.38 2.48 7.83
N MET A 349 -0.86 2.18 8.23
CA MET A 349 -1.14 1.48 9.50
C MET A 349 -0.98 -0.04 9.41
N LEU A 350 -1.03 -0.61 8.21
CA LEU A 350 -0.98 -2.07 8.02
C LEU A 350 0.22 -2.46 7.19
N PRO A 351 1.05 -3.41 7.65
CA PRO A 351 2.18 -3.94 6.90
C PRO A 351 1.84 -4.34 5.47
N ARG A 352 0.73 -5.07 5.27
CA ARG A 352 0.30 -5.52 3.94
C ARG A 352 0.07 -4.34 2.99
N ARG A 353 -0.58 -3.29 3.47
CA ARG A 353 -0.91 -2.12 2.64
C ARG A 353 0.33 -1.32 2.30
N ALA A 354 1.20 -1.07 3.28
CA ALA A 354 2.44 -0.33 3.07
C ALA A 354 3.39 -1.06 2.10
N HIS A 355 3.50 -2.38 2.24
CA HIS A 355 4.25 -3.21 1.31
C HIS A 355 3.75 -3.04 -0.13
N ASP A 356 2.46 -3.25 -0.37
CA ASP A 356 1.89 -3.21 -1.71
C ASP A 356 1.92 -1.80 -2.32
N GLU A 357 1.55 -0.76 -1.57
CA GLU A 357 1.52 0.62 -2.07
C GLU A 357 2.94 1.15 -2.37
N VAL A 358 3.93 0.91 -1.48
CA VAL A 358 5.31 1.36 -1.71
C VAL A 358 5.91 0.62 -2.91
N SER A 359 5.74 -0.69 -3.01
CA SER A 359 6.20 -1.47 -4.18
C SER A 359 5.53 -0.99 -5.47
N SER A 360 4.21 -0.74 -5.46
CA SER A 360 3.50 -0.23 -6.63
C SER A 360 4.02 1.15 -7.05
N ILE A 361 4.30 2.06 -6.11
CA ILE A 361 4.89 3.36 -6.43
C ILE A 361 6.26 3.21 -7.07
N PHE A 362 7.12 2.33 -6.57
CA PHE A 362 8.42 2.08 -7.20
C PHE A 362 8.25 1.53 -8.62
N LEU A 363 7.34 0.58 -8.84
CA LEU A 363 7.05 0.05 -10.18
C LEU A 363 6.61 1.16 -11.15
N HIS A 364 5.70 2.04 -10.73
CA HIS A 364 5.25 3.18 -11.54
C HIS A 364 6.36 4.19 -11.85
N ASN A 365 7.42 4.23 -11.05
CA ASN A 365 8.60 5.06 -11.30
C ASN A 365 9.71 4.29 -12.06
N ASN A 366 9.34 3.21 -12.76
CA ASN A 366 10.23 2.36 -13.58
C ASN A 366 11.31 1.63 -12.77
N ALA A 367 11.03 1.27 -11.52
CA ALA A 367 11.94 0.41 -10.75
C ALA A 367 11.86 -1.05 -11.20
N SER A 368 13.00 -1.75 -11.15
CA SER A 368 13.08 -3.20 -11.26
C SER A 368 12.81 -3.81 -9.88
N LEU A 369 11.78 -4.67 -9.76
CA LEU A 369 11.32 -5.25 -8.50
C LEU A 369 11.53 -6.76 -8.48
N TRP A 370 12.38 -7.25 -7.57
CA TRP A 370 12.61 -8.68 -7.39
C TRP A 370 11.91 -9.19 -6.13
N PHE A 371 10.86 -9.98 -6.30
CA PHE A 371 10.08 -10.59 -5.22
C PHE A 371 10.67 -11.94 -4.84
N LEU A 372 10.99 -12.10 -3.55
CA LEU A 372 11.37 -13.36 -2.92
C LEU A 372 10.30 -13.73 -1.90
N ARG A 373 9.44 -14.68 -2.26
CA ARG A 373 8.35 -15.16 -1.39
C ARG A 373 8.71 -16.52 -0.82
N THR A 374 8.50 -16.71 0.47
CA THR A 374 8.63 -18.02 1.12
C THR A 374 7.38 -18.32 1.95
N ASN A 375 7.04 -19.59 2.13
CA ASN A 375 5.89 -19.98 2.94
C ASN A 375 6.28 -21.10 3.91
N GLN A 376 6.76 -20.76 5.11
CA GLN A 376 7.16 -21.75 6.14
C GLN A 376 8.12 -22.81 5.58
N ILE A 377 9.35 -22.39 5.34
CA ILE A 377 10.42 -23.25 4.79
C ILE A 377 11.32 -23.78 5.92
N LEU A 378 12.46 -24.44 5.63
CA LEU A 378 13.36 -24.99 6.67
C LEU A 378 12.74 -26.07 7.57
N GLY A 379 11.87 -26.91 7.01
CA GLY A 379 11.26 -28.04 7.70
C GLY A 379 9.76 -28.14 7.51
N TRP A 380 9.17 -29.15 8.14
CA TRP A 380 7.73 -29.37 8.11
C TRP A 380 7.13 -29.65 9.50
N ASP A 381 6.25 -28.75 9.94
CA ASP A 381 5.41 -28.91 11.13
C ASP A 381 3.94 -28.91 10.71
N GLU A 382 3.29 -30.07 10.73
CA GLU A 382 1.88 -30.25 10.32
C GLU A 382 0.87 -29.41 11.11
N THR A 383 1.23 -28.94 12.30
CA THR A 383 0.31 -28.26 13.22
C THR A 383 0.15 -26.76 12.94
N ILE A 384 0.93 -26.22 11.99
CA ILE A 384 0.87 -24.81 11.60
C ILE A 384 0.61 -24.65 10.10
N LEU A 385 0.04 -23.52 9.71
CA LEU A 385 -0.16 -23.14 8.31
C LEU A 385 0.31 -21.71 8.07
N PRO A 386 0.86 -21.37 6.91
CA PRO A 386 1.21 -19.98 6.61
C PRO A 386 -0.07 -19.19 6.33
N LEU A 387 -0.19 -18.00 6.92
CA LEU A 387 -1.28 -17.06 6.64
C LEU A 387 -0.73 -15.80 6.00
N ALA A 388 -1.35 -15.32 4.91
CA ALA A 388 -0.98 -14.04 4.32
C ALA A 388 -1.24 -12.89 5.31
N PRO A 389 -0.40 -11.83 5.34
CA PRO A 389 -0.78 -10.59 5.99
C PRO A 389 -1.95 -9.96 5.24
N THR A 390 -2.88 -9.39 5.99
CA THR A 390 -4.15 -8.90 5.46
C THR A 390 -4.34 -7.41 5.73
N LEU A 391 -5.29 -6.81 4.99
CA LEU A 391 -5.91 -5.57 5.41
C LEU A 391 -6.80 -5.81 6.66
N LEU A 392 -7.37 -4.74 7.20
CA LEU A 392 -8.31 -4.82 8.32
C LEU A 392 -9.48 -5.74 7.95
N PHE A 393 -9.80 -6.65 8.86
CA PHE A 393 -10.84 -7.66 8.73
C PHE A 393 -10.65 -8.63 7.55
N GLY A 394 -9.42 -8.83 7.06
CA GLY A 394 -9.17 -9.59 5.83
C GLY A 394 -9.65 -11.06 5.82
N GLN A 395 -9.88 -11.67 6.97
CA GLN A 395 -10.53 -12.99 7.07
C GLN A 395 -12.06 -12.93 6.86
N ILE A 396 -12.64 -11.74 6.70
CA ILE A 396 -14.04 -11.46 6.38
C ILE A 396 -14.04 -10.65 5.07
N PRO A 397 -13.85 -11.29 3.90
CA PRO A 397 -13.49 -10.60 2.67
C PRO A 397 -14.45 -9.47 2.27
N LEU A 398 -15.76 -9.71 2.32
CA LEU A 398 -16.77 -8.71 1.96
C LEU A 398 -16.66 -7.45 2.83
N PHE A 399 -16.49 -7.63 4.14
CA PHE A 399 -16.36 -6.51 5.07
C PHE A 399 -15.02 -5.80 4.92
N SER A 400 -13.93 -6.54 4.72
CA SER A 400 -12.61 -5.98 4.45
C SER A 400 -12.59 -5.12 3.18
N THR A 401 -13.18 -5.62 2.09
CA THR A 401 -13.30 -4.89 0.82
C THR A 401 -14.17 -3.65 1.00
N ALA A 402 -15.36 -3.76 1.58
CA ALA A 402 -16.24 -2.62 1.82
C ALA A 402 -15.58 -1.55 2.70
N PHE A 403 -14.94 -1.95 3.80
CA PHE A 403 -14.22 -1.04 4.68
C PHE A 403 -13.03 -0.38 3.97
N THR A 404 -12.26 -1.15 3.19
CA THR A 404 -11.12 -0.62 2.45
C THR A 404 -11.55 0.38 1.39
N ARG A 405 -12.61 0.09 0.63
CA ARG A 405 -13.20 1.03 -0.35
C ARG A 405 -13.68 2.30 0.33
N LEU A 406 -14.42 2.16 1.44
CA LEU A 406 -14.94 3.26 2.23
C LEU A 406 -13.83 4.22 2.67
N ILE A 407 -12.84 3.72 3.38
CA ILE A 407 -11.77 4.57 3.91
C ILE A 407 -10.91 5.13 2.77
N SER A 408 -10.64 4.35 1.71
CA SER A 408 -9.88 4.83 0.54
C SER A 408 -10.57 6.01 -0.12
N ALA A 409 -11.87 5.89 -0.42
CA ALA A 409 -12.65 6.92 -1.10
C ALA A 409 -12.88 8.18 -0.25
N LEU A 410 -13.06 8.02 1.07
CA LEU A 410 -13.28 9.15 1.99
C LEU A 410 -12.02 10.01 2.18
N THR A 411 -10.85 9.38 2.16
CA THR A 411 -9.59 10.01 2.53
C THR A 411 -8.66 10.30 1.36
N TYR A 412 -9.06 9.92 0.12
CA TYR A 412 -8.25 10.17 -1.05
C TYR A 412 -8.03 11.69 -1.24
N PRO A 413 -6.77 12.15 -1.41
CA PRO A 413 -6.48 13.56 -1.59
C PRO A 413 -7.01 14.05 -2.93
N LEU A 414 -7.77 15.15 -2.91
CA LEU A 414 -8.19 15.83 -4.12
C LEU A 414 -7.24 16.96 -4.46
N SER A 415 -6.82 17.01 -5.72
CA SER A 415 -6.13 18.14 -6.32
C SER A 415 -7.13 19.18 -6.85
N PRO A 416 -6.70 20.42 -7.14
CA PRO A 416 -7.55 21.39 -7.85
C PRO A 416 -8.01 20.88 -9.22
N GLU A 417 -7.20 20.06 -9.91
CA GLU A 417 -7.53 19.49 -11.22
C GLU A 417 -8.73 18.55 -11.15
N ASP A 418 -8.84 17.77 -10.08
CA ASP A 418 -9.99 16.88 -9.83
C ASP A 418 -11.31 17.66 -9.73
N TRP A 419 -11.26 18.86 -9.15
CA TRP A 419 -12.42 19.76 -9.07
C TRP A 419 -12.77 20.39 -10.41
N TYR A 420 -11.77 20.79 -11.21
CA TYR A 420 -12.01 21.31 -12.56
C TYR A 420 -12.63 20.24 -13.47
N LEU A 421 -12.15 19.00 -13.37
CA LEU A 421 -12.73 17.87 -14.07
C LEU A 421 -14.18 17.64 -13.65
N SER A 422 -14.45 17.67 -12.35
CA SER A 422 -15.80 17.47 -11.81
C SER A 422 -16.76 18.60 -12.20
N LEU A 423 -16.27 19.83 -12.30
CA LEU A 423 -17.03 20.95 -12.85
C LEU A 423 -17.32 20.75 -14.35
N GLY A 424 -16.34 20.33 -15.14
CA GLY A 424 -16.54 20.02 -16.56
C GLY A 424 -17.60 18.94 -16.78
N LEU A 425 -17.55 17.88 -15.98
CA LEU A 425 -18.55 16.82 -15.95
C LEU A 425 -19.96 17.32 -15.61
N LEU A 426 -20.09 18.18 -14.60
CA LEU A 426 -21.34 18.83 -14.23
C LEU A 426 -21.90 19.71 -15.36
N LEU A 427 -21.05 20.46 -16.05
CA LEU A 427 -21.45 21.31 -17.17
C LEU A 427 -21.92 20.49 -18.38
N ILE A 428 -21.24 19.39 -18.70
CA ILE A 428 -21.64 18.46 -19.77
C ILE A 428 -23.01 17.85 -19.45
N TYR A 429 -23.20 17.38 -18.21
CA TYR A 429 -24.51 16.90 -17.75
C TYR A 429 -25.58 17.97 -17.90
N GLY A 430 -25.29 19.18 -17.41
CA GLY A 430 -26.19 20.33 -17.48
C GLY A 430 -26.58 20.67 -18.92
N LEU A 431 -25.64 20.70 -19.86
CA LEU A 431 -25.91 20.96 -21.27
C LEU A 431 -26.93 19.97 -21.85
N ILE A 432 -26.72 18.67 -21.62
CA ILE A 432 -27.59 17.60 -22.13
C ILE A 432 -28.98 17.70 -21.49
N VAL A 433 -29.04 17.79 -20.16
CA VAL A 433 -30.30 17.75 -19.40
C VAL A 433 -31.12 19.02 -19.57
N LEU A 434 -30.50 20.20 -19.65
CA LEU A 434 -31.22 21.44 -19.92
C LEU A 434 -31.81 21.43 -21.33
N SER A 435 -31.02 21.04 -22.35
CA SER A 435 -31.50 20.98 -23.74
C SER A 435 -32.68 20.03 -23.92
N ILE A 436 -32.57 18.80 -23.39
CA ILE A 436 -33.64 17.80 -23.52
C ILE A 436 -34.80 18.14 -22.58
N GLY A 437 -34.50 18.57 -21.36
CA GLY A 437 -35.48 18.78 -20.30
C GLY A 437 -36.43 19.93 -20.57
N PHE A 438 -35.95 21.04 -21.14
CA PHE A 438 -36.84 22.12 -21.58
C PHE A 438 -37.64 21.73 -22.83
N LYS A 439 -37.03 21.00 -23.79
CA LYS A 439 -37.73 20.56 -25.01
C LYS A 439 -38.89 19.60 -24.74
N LEU A 440 -38.79 18.81 -23.67
CA LEU A 440 -39.81 17.83 -23.27
C LEU A 440 -40.70 18.31 -22.12
N ASP A 441 -40.68 19.61 -21.80
CA ASP A 441 -41.41 20.23 -20.67
C ASP A 441 -41.17 19.54 -19.30
N PHE A 442 -40.05 18.83 -19.20
CA PHE A 442 -39.63 18.20 -17.97
C PHE A 442 -39.06 19.22 -16.99
N LEU A 443 -38.35 20.24 -17.48
CA LEU A 443 -37.78 21.34 -16.69
C LEU A 443 -38.57 22.63 -16.94
N THR A 444 -38.77 23.41 -15.89
CA THR A 444 -39.45 24.72 -15.97
C THR A 444 -38.71 25.71 -15.10
N TRP A 445 -38.37 26.89 -15.62
CA TRP A 445 -37.73 27.91 -14.81
C TRP A 445 -38.69 28.41 -13.73
N LYS A 446 -38.37 28.13 -12.47
CA LYS A 446 -39.11 28.65 -11.33
C LYS A 446 -38.19 28.73 -10.13
N LEU A 447 -37.95 29.95 -9.68
CA LEU A 447 -37.23 30.19 -8.44
C LEU A 447 -38.16 29.95 -7.26
N VAL A 448 -37.70 29.11 -6.34
CA VAL A 448 -38.39 28.81 -5.09
C VAL A 448 -37.92 29.78 -4.00
N ASP A 449 -38.86 30.37 -3.25
CA ASP A 449 -38.51 31.24 -2.13
C ASP A 449 -37.71 30.50 -1.05
N ILE A 450 -36.53 31.03 -0.71
CA ILE A 450 -35.60 30.40 0.24
C ILE A 450 -35.96 30.83 1.66
N SER A 451 -36.61 29.94 2.40
CA SER A 451 -36.85 30.09 3.85
C SER A 451 -35.79 29.35 4.67
N PRO A 452 -35.62 29.63 5.98
CA PRO A 452 -34.70 28.89 6.84
C PRO A 452 -34.93 27.37 6.82
N LYS A 453 -36.20 26.94 6.71
CA LYS A 453 -36.57 25.53 6.56
C LYS A 453 -36.02 24.94 5.25
N LYS A 454 -36.06 25.69 4.15
CA LYS A 454 -35.53 25.27 2.85
C LYS A 454 -34.00 25.26 2.82
N CYS A 455 -33.33 26.15 3.55
CA CYS A 455 -31.89 26.06 3.78
C CYS A 455 -31.52 24.74 4.48
N PHE A 456 -32.30 24.33 5.49
CA PHE A 456 -32.11 23.02 6.12
C PHE A 456 -32.38 21.87 5.15
N THR A 457 -33.38 21.97 4.28
CA THR A 457 -33.64 20.97 3.22
C THR A 457 -32.47 20.84 2.24
N ILE A 458 -31.81 21.94 1.86
CA ILE A 458 -30.61 21.91 1.01
C ILE A 458 -29.50 21.08 1.68
N LEU A 459 -29.30 21.26 3.00
CA LEU A 459 -28.34 20.44 3.76
C LEU A 459 -28.79 18.97 3.88
N GLN A 460 -30.09 18.71 4.05
CA GLN A 460 -30.61 17.34 4.09
C GLN A 460 -30.34 16.62 2.76
N LEU A 461 -30.54 17.29 1.62
CA LEU A 461 -30.28 16.73 0.29
C LEU A 461 -28.82 16.33 0.06
N PHE A 462 -27.88 16.94 0.79
CA PHE A 462 -26.48 16.54 0.78
C PHE A 462 -26.32 15.16 1.40
N PHE A 463 -26.92 14.90 2.56
CA PHE A 463 -26.83 13.60 3.21
C PHE A 463 -27.70 12.54 2.53
N LEU A 464 -28.94 12.91 2.20
CA LEU A 464 -29.92 12.05 1.54
C LEU A 464 -30.71 12.86 0.50
N PRO A 465 -30.54 12.60 -0.81
CA PRO A 465 -29.97 11.37 -1.37
C PRO A 465 -28.45 11.35 -1.58
N ALA A 466 -27.79 12.51 -1.78
CA ALA A 466 -26.50 12.53 -2.48
C ALA A 466 -25.39 11.68 -1.81
N PHE A 467 -25.09 11.92 -0.53
CA PHE A 467 -24.03 11.20 0.16
C PHE A 467 -24.31 9.69 0.26
N ILE A 468 -25.51 9.30 0.71
CA ILE A 468 -25.85 7.89 0.91
C ILE A 468 -25.91 7.12 -0.41
N GLU A 469 -26.48 7.69 -1.46
CA GLU A 469 -26.55 7.01 -2.75
C GLU A 469 -25.17 6.86 -3.38
N GLU A 470 -24.33 7.91 -3.40
CA GLU A 470 -22.98 7.78 -3.93
C GLU A 470 -22.10 6.84 -3.07
N LEU A 471 -22.29 6.82 -1.75
CA LEU A 471 -21.63 5.86 -0.87
C LEU A 471 -21.98 4.41 -1.27
N VAL A 472 -23.25 4.10 -1.48
CA VAL A 472 -23.68 2.74 -1.82
C VAL A 472 -23.27 2.36 -3.24
N PHE A 473 -23.62 3.20 -4.21
CA PHE A 473 -23.49 2.84 -5.63
C PHE A 473 -22.08 3.06 -6.16
N ARG A 474 -21.32 4.05 -5.68
CA ARG A 474 -19.99 4.38 -6.23
C ARG A 474 -18.88 3.86 -5.32
N VAL A 475 -19.04 3.91 -4.01
CA VAL A 475 -17.97 3.46 -3.11
C VAL A 475 -18.07 1.98 -2.76
N LEU A 476 -19.21 1.52 -2.22
CA LEU A 476 -19.31 0.12 -1.77
C LEU A 476 -19.34 -0.86 -2.94
N LEU A 477 -20.08 -0.53 -4.00
CA LEU A 477 -20.32 -1.44 -5.11
C LEU A 477 -19.21 -1.43 -6.17
N LEU A 478 -18.70 -0.25 -6.56
CA LEU A 478 -17.64 -0.18 -7.57
C LEU A 478 -16.27 -0.51 -6.95
N PRO A 479 -15.41 -1.24 -7.68
CA PRO A 479 -14.00 -1.36 -7.33
C PRO A 479 -13.34 0.01 -7.24
N HIS A 480 -12.61 0.23 -6.15
CA HIS A 480 -11.75 1.41 -6.03
C HIS A 480 -10.61 1.32 -7.07
N PRO A 481 -10.13 2.43 -7.65
CA PRO A 481 -9.05 2.40 -8.65
C PRO A 481 -7.79 1.62 -8.21
N PHE A 482 -7.47 1.64 -6.91
CA PHE A 482 -6.38 0.86 -6.31
C PHE A 482 -6.58 -0.65 -6.22
N GLU A 483 -7.78 -1.17 -6.46
CA GLU A 483 -8.01 -2.62 -6.53
C GLU A 483 -7.52 -3.22 -7.85
N GLU A 484 -7.17 -2.37 -8.83
CA GLU A 484 -6.57 -2.74 -10.13
C GLU A 484 -7.30 -3.91 -10.78
N VAL A 485 -8.63 -3.84 -10.75
CA VAL A 485 -9.49 -4.76 -11.51
C VAL A 485 -9.26 -4.56 -13.01
N SER A 486 -9.45 -5.62 -13.78
CA SER A 486 -9.36 -5.51 -15.24
C SER A 486 -10.44 -4.57 -15.79
N GLY A 487 -10.22 -3.98 -16.97
CA GLY A 487 -11.23 -3.11 -17.60
C GLY A 487 -12.58 -3.80 -17.83
N ILE A 488 -12.59 -5.11 -18.09
CA ILE A 488 -13.81 -5.91 -18.24
C ILE A 488 -14.54 -6.08 -16.90
N GLU A 489 -13.81 -6.41 -15.84
CA GLU A 489 -14.38 -6.47 -14.49
C GLU A 489 -14.96 -5.13 -14.06
N TRP A 490 -14.23 -4.03 -14.34
CA TRP A 490 -14.70 -2.68 -14.03
C TRP A 490 -15.99 -2.33 -14.79
N LEU A 491 -16.03 -2.63 -16.09
CA LEU A 491 -17.23 -2.42 -16.92
C LEU A 491 -18.44 -3.20 -16.40
N PHE A 492 -18.24 -4.44 -15.96
CA PHE A 492 -19.29 -5.24 -15.33
C PHE A 492 -19.84 -4.56 -14.08
N TRP A 493 -18.97 -4.15 -13.15
CA TRP A 493 -19.39 -3.50 -11.90
C TRP A 493 -20.07 -2.16 -12.12
N VAL A 494 -19.60 -1.36 -13.07
CA VAL A 494 -20.24 -0.08 -13.43
C VAL A 494 -21.62 -0.30 -14.04
N THR A 495 -21.75 -1.28 -14.95
CA THR A 495 -23.05 -1.62 -15.55
C THR A 495 -24.04 -2.11 -14.49
N LEU A 496 -23.59 -2.96 -13.57
CA LEU A 496 -24.40 -3.45 -12.45
C LEU A 496 -24.81 -2.29 -11.53
N SER A 497 -23.87 -1.45 -11.12
CA SER A 497 -24.13 -0.29 -10.27
C SER A 497 -25.12 0.68 -10.89
N LEU A 498 -24.93 1.03 -12.16
CA LEU A 498 -25.83 1.92 -12.89
C LEU A 498 -27.25 1.33 -13.01
N SER A 499 -27.35 0.03 -13.32
CA SER A 499 -28.64 -0.66 -13.43
C SER A 499 -29.39 -0.67 -12.09
N LEU A 500 -28.68 -0.97 -10.99
CA LEU A 500 -29.25 -0.95 -9.65
C LEU A 500 -29.63 0.46 -9.21
N PHE A 501 -28.83 1.47 -9.54
CA PHE A 501 -29.12 2.88 -9.26
C PHE A 501 -30.40 3.34 -9.98
N ILE A 502 -30.55 3.02 -11.26
CA ILE A 502 -31.76 3.36 -12.03
C ILE A 502 -32.97 2.61 -11.47
N ALA A 503 -32.86 1.31 -11.18
CA ALA A 503 -33.94 0.50 -10.62
C ALA A 503 -34.32 0.90 -9.18
N TYR A 504 -33.37 1.44 -8.41
CA TYR A 504 -33.62 1.92 -7.06
C TYR A 504 -34.63 3.07 -7.03
N HIS A 505 -34.65 3.98 -8.00
CA HIS A 505 -35.58 5.12 -8.00
C HIS A 505 -37.08 4.72 -7.98
N PRO A 506 -37.58 3.86 -8.89
CA PRO A 506 -38.98 3.43 -8.84
C PRO A 506 -39.29 2.56 -7.62
N LEU A 507 -38.31 1.79 -7.11
CA LEU A 507 -38.47 1.00 -5.88
C LEU A 507 -38.54 1.89 -4.63
N ASN A 508 -37.69 2.91 -4.55
CA ASN A 508 -37.69 3.91 -3.48
C ASN A 508 -39.03 4.64 -3.44
N ALA A 509 -39.55 5.03 -4.62
CA ALA A 509 -40.85 5.67 -4.72
C ALA A 509 -42.03 4.75 -4.35
N LEU A 510 -41.85 3.44 -4.48
CA LEU A 510 -42.84 2.44 -4.10
C LEU A 510 -42.84 2.20 -2.59
N LEU A 511 -41.66 2.14 -1.96
CA LEU A 511 -41.48 1.60 -0.61
C LEU A 511 -41.26 2.67 0.46
N PHE A 512 -40.51 3.72 0.16
CA PHE A 512 -40.01 4.67 1.16
C PHE A 512 -40.38 6.13 0.88
N TYR A 513 -40.61 6.50 -0.39
CA TYR A 513 -40.94 7.87 -0.78
C TYR A 513 -42.15 7.96 -1.73
N PRO A 514 -43.38 7.70 -1.23
CA PRO A 514 -44.59 7.66 -2.05
C PRO A 514 -44.88 8.95 -2.83
N GLN A 515 -44.44 10.11 -2.32
CA GLN A 515 -44.58 11.41 -2.98
C GLN A 515 -43.94 11.42 -4.38
N GLY A 516 -42.83 10.69 -4.57
CA GLY A 516 -42.11 10.61 -5.85
C GLY A 516 -42.68 9.60 -6.85
N ARG A 517 -43.74 8.83 -6.52
CA ARG A 517 -44.19 7.66 -7.29
C ARG A 517 -44.55 7.96 -8.74
N ASN A 518 -45.18 9.11 -8.99
CA ASN A 518 -45.55 9.55 -10.33
C ASN A 518 -44.37 10.07 -11.15
N LEU A 519 -43.28 10.46 -10.50
CA LEU A 519 -42.12 11.09 -11.13
C LEU A 519 -40.97 10.10 -11.35
N PHE A 520 -40.61 9.35 -10.31
CA PHE A 520 -39.46 8.43 -10.32
C PHE A 520 -39.66 7.19 -11.20
N ARG A 521 -40.86 7.02 -11.77
CA ARG A 521 -41.17 5.98 -12.76
C ARG A 521 -41.18 6.52 -14.19
N LYS A 522 -41.09 7.84 -14.40
CA LYS A 522 -41.12 8.43 -15.73
C LYS A 522 -39.83 8.10 -16.48
N PRO A 523 -39.90 7.63 -17.75
CA PRO A 523 -38.70 7.29 -18.52
C PRO A 523 -37.69 8.44 -18.59
N ILE A 524 -38.16 9.68 -18.79
CA ILE A 524 -37.27 10.85 -18.87
C ILE A 524 -36.51 11.12 -17.57
N PHE A 525 -37.16 10.92 -16.42
CA PHE A 525 -36.49 11.04 -15.12
C PHE A 525 -35.43 9.96 -14.96
N LEU A 526 -35.75 8.71 -15.33
CA LEU A 526 -34.80 7.59 -15.26
C LEU A 526 -33.60 7.77 -16.20
N VAL A 527 -33.80 8.37 -17.38
CA VAL A 527 -32.70 8.74 -18.28
C VAL A 527 -31.80 9.78 -17.64
N PHE A 528 -32.36 10.85 -17.04
CA PHE A 528 -31.56 11.88 -16.36
C PHE A 528 -30.85 11.33 -15.12
N ALA A 529 -31.52 10.51 -14.31
CA ALA A 529 -30.88 9.78 -13.21
C ALA A 529 -29.76 8.87 -13.73
N GLY A 530 -29.99 8.12 -14.82
CA GLY A 530 -28.95 7.31 -15.46
C GLY A 530 -27.74 8.12 -15.91
N LEU A 531 -27.96 9.28 -16.56
CA LEU A 531 -26.88 10.19 -16.97
C LEU A 531 -26.11 10.74 -15.76
N LEU A 532 -26.81 11.14 -14.69
CA LEU A 532 -26.18 11.55 -13.44
C LEU A 532 -25.31 10.41 -12.89
N GLY A 533 -25.85 9.19 -12.91
CA GLY A 533 -25.14 8.02 -12.42
C GLY A 533 -23.88 7.67 -13.22
N ILE A 534 -23.90 7.88 -14.54
CA ILE A 534 -22.72 7.76 -15.42
C ILE A 534 -21.68 8.82 -15.05
N VAL A 535 -22.11 10.08 -14.92
CA VAL A 535 -21.23 11.20 -14.61
C VAL A 535 -20.56 11.02 -13.25
N CYS A 536 -21.31 10.62 -12.22
CA CYS A 536 -20.78 10.28 -10.91
C CYS A 536 -19.82 9.08 -10.95
N ALA A 537 -20.10 8.05 -11.77
CA ALA A 537 -19.21 6.91 -11.93
C ALA A 537 -17.88 7.31 -12.61
N ILE A 538 -17.91 8.16 -13.65
CA ILE A 538 -16.70 8.69 -14.31
C ILE A 538 -15.90 9.55 -13.32
N SER A 539 -16.57 10.45 -12.60
CA SER A 539 -15.93 11.28 -11.58
C SER A 539 -15.25 10.44 -10.51
N TYR A 540 -15.91 9.39 -10.00
CA TYR A 540 -15.33 8.47 -9.02
C TYR A 540 -14.14 7.68 -9.58
N ALA A 541 -14.24 7.19 -10.82
CA ALA A 541 -13.18 6.42 -11.48
C ALA A 541 -11.87 7.20 -11.59
N ILE A 542 -11.97 8.50 -11.90
CA ILE A 542 -10.82 9.36 -12.15
C ILE A 542 -10.26 9.92 -10.84
N THR A 543 -11.14 10.41 -9.96
CA THR A 543 -10.72 11.09 -8.73
C THR A 543 -10.45 10.15 -7.57
N ALA A 544 -10.88 8.88 -7.67
CA ALA A 544 -10.81 7.88 -6.61
C ALA A 544 -11.42 8.33 -5.26
N SER A 545 -12.29 9.34 -5.29
CA SER A 545 -12.82 10.00 -4.09
C SER A 545 -14.34 10.03 -4.09
N LEU A 546 -14.94 9.91 -2.91
CA LEU A 546 -16.39 10.02 -2.74
C LEU A 546 -16.89 11.46 -2.96
N TRP A 547 -16.09 12.47 -2.61
CA TRP A 547 -16.57 13.84 -2.52
C TRP A 547 -17.05 14.42 -3.85
N PRO A 548 -16.30 14.33 -4.96
CA PRO A 548 -16.72 14.97 -6.20
C PRO A 548 -18.06 14.43 -6.75
N PRO A 549 -18.31 13.10 -6.80
CA PRO A 549 -19.64 12.55 -7.11
C PRO A 549 -20.75 13.09 -6.21
N VAL A 550 -20.52 13.18 -4.89
CA VAL A 550 -21.52 13.69 -3.93
C VAL A 550 -21.87 15.14 -4.22
N PHE A 551 -20.88 16.00 -4.49
CA PHE A 551 -21.14 17.40 -4.83
C PHE A 551 -21.86 17.56 -6.17
N ILE A 552 -21.47 16.78 -7.19
CA ILE A 552 -22.17 16.77 -8.49
C ILE A 552 -23.64 16.40 -8.29
N HIS A 553 -23.91 15.27 -7.62
CA HIS A 553 -25.26 14.80 -7.34
C HIS A 553 -26.06 15.84 -6.56
N TRP A 554 -25.50 16.31 -5.44
CA TRP A 554 -26.16 17.29 -4.57
C TRP A 554 -26.53 18.57 -5.32
N LEU A 555 -25.60 19.16 -6.08
CA LEU A 555 -25.86 20.38 -6.85
C LEU A 555 -26.95 20.17 -7.90
N ILE A 556 -26.93 19.04 -8.62
CA ILE A 556 -27.94 18.71 -9.62
C ILE A 556 -29.33 18.64 -8.99
N VAL A 557 -29.46 17.96 -7.85
CA VAL A 557 -30.75 17.81 -7.15
C VAL A 557 -31.23 19.15 -6.61
N VAL A 558 -30.35 19.95 -6.00
CA VAL A 558 -30.70 21.29 -5.49
C VAL A 558 -31.13 22.22 -6.62
N ILE A 559 -30.35 22.30 -7.70
CA ILE A 559 -30.68 23.15 -8.86
C ILE A 559 -32.03 22.73 -9.44
N TRP A 560 -32.25 21.43 -9.60
CA TRP A 560 -33.50 20.93 -10.15
C TRP A 560 -34.71 21.25 -9.28
N LEU A 561 -34.62 21.01 -7.98
CA LEU A 561 -35.74 21.23 -7.05
C LEU A 561 -36.09 22.71 -6.90
N PHE A 562 -35.08 23.57 -6.76
CA PHE A 562 -35.28 24.98 -6.36
C PHE A 562 -35.31 25.98 -7.52
N PHE A 563 -34.81 25.60 -8.71
CA PHE A 563 -34.71 26.52 -9.86
C PHE A 563 -35.39 25.99 -11.12
N LEU A 564 -35.48 24.66 -11.29
CA LEU A 564 -35.97 24.04 -12.53
C LEU A 564 -37.29 23.27 -12.37
N GLY A 565 -38.06 23.63 -11.33
CA GLY A 565 -39.44 23.18 -11.15
C GLY A 565 -39.63 21.80 -10.54
N GLY A 566 -38.57 21.18 -10.00
CA GLY A 566 -38.63 19.87 -9.36
C GLY A 566 -39.56 19.82 -8.14
N GLU A 567 -39.58 20.86 -7.28
CA GLU A 567 -40.43 20.91 -6.08
C GLU A 567 -41.92 20.77 -6.42
N GLN A 568 -42.38 21.43 -7.49
CA GLN A 568 -43.76 21.34 -7.96
C GLN A 568 -44.09 19.93 -8.44
N LYS A 569 -43.18 19.30 -9.18
CA LYS A 569 -43.40 17.96 -9.72
C LYS A 569 -43.42 16.87 -8.63
N LEU A 570 -42.92 17.18 -7.43
CA LEU A 570 -43.02 16.32 -6.24
C LEU A 570 -44.25 16.63 -5.36
N THR A 571 -44.77 17.85 -5.42
CA THR A 571 -45.92 18.31 -4.61
C THR A 571 -47.26 18.22 -5.34
N ILE A 572 -47.25 18.17 -6.67
CA ILE A 572 -48.44 17.88 -7.48
C ILE A 572 -48.74 16.38 -7.34
N ASN A 573 -49.45 16.04 -6.27
CA ASN A 573 -50.29 14.85 -6.13
C ASN A 573 -51.68 15.30 -5.71
#